data_AF-U6C2K5-F1
#
_entry.id   AF-U6C2K5-F1
#
_cell.length_a   1.000
_cell.length_b   1.000
_cell.length_c   1.000
_cell.angle_alpha   90.00
_cell.angle_beta   90.00
_cell.angle_gamma   90.00
#
_symmetry.space_group_name_H-M   'P 1'
#
loop_
_entity.id
_entity.type
_entity.pdbx_description
1 polymer ?
#
loop_
_entity_poly.entity_id
_entity_poly.type
_entity_poly.pdbx_seq_one_letter_code
_entity_poly.pdbx_strand_id
1 'polypeptide(L)'
;PAVPRLSALEIDPEAAASAYRERLVGPVRGVLPDDVVKGIEESLSGACTTEIAAFDEFTALLTNAALTADYEHIIFDTAPTGHTIRLLQLPGAWSGFLEAGKGDASCLGPLAGLEKQRTQYKAAVEALADPLQTRLVLVARAQQATLREVARTHEELAAIGLKQQHLVINGILPHIEAATDPLAAAIHEREQTA
;
A
#
# COMPACT_ATOMS: atom_id res chain seq x y z
N PRO A 1 12.55 -9.11 24.67
CA PRO A 1 12.68 -8.00 25.65
C PRO A 1 11.74 -6.87 25.21
N ALA A 2 10.89 -6.36 26.10
CA ALA A 2 9.99 -5.25 25.75
C ALA A 2 10.76 -3.92 25.78
N VAL A 3 10.62 -3.11 24.74
CA VAL A 3 11.19 -1.76 24.67
C VAL A 3 10.16 -0.78 25.26
N PRO A 4 10.49 0.01 26.29
CA PRO A 4 9.56 0.97 26.86
C PRO A 4 9.02 1.97 25.83
N ARG A 5 7.72 2.27 25.89
CA ARG A 5 7.00 3.20 24.97
C ARG A 5 6.99 2.77 23.50
N LEU A 6 7.25 1.50 23.21
CA LEU A 6 7.10 0.92 21.89
C LEU A 6 6.12 -0.25 21.95
N SER A 7 5.05 -0.14 21.18
CA SER A 7 4.11 -1.22 20.90
C SER A 7 4.27 -1.66 19.46
N ALA A 8 3.92 -2.91 19.16
CA ALA A 8 3.89 -3.43 17.79
C ALA A 8 2.52 -4.05 17.51
N LEU A 9 2.06 -3.86 16.29
CA LEU A 9 0.88 -4.49 15.71
C LEU A 9 1.31 -5.10 14.38
N GLU A 10 0.99 -6.37 14.18
CA GLU A 10 1.18 -7.05 12.89
C GLU A 10 -0.15 -7.05 12.14
N ILE A 11 -0.13 -6.59 10.89
CA ILE A 11 -1.25 -6.69 9.97
C ILE A 11 -0.88 -7.78 8.97
N ASP A 12 -1.50 -8.96 9.12
CA ASP A 12 -1.32 -10.07 8.20
C ASP A 12 -2.13 -9.79 6.92
N PRO A 13 -1.47 -9.54 5.76
CA PRO A 13 -2.15 -9.21 4.53
C PRO A 13 -2.94 -10.39 3.95
N GLU A 14 -2.51 -11.62 4.20
CA GLU A 14 -3.22 -12.83 3.73
C GLU A 14 -4.48 -13.06 4.56
N ALA A 15 -4.38 -12.87 5.88
CA ALA A 15 -5.54 -12.91 6.76
C ALA A 15 -6.56 -11.81 6.41
N ALA A 16 -6.08 -10.59 6.16
CA ALA A 16 -6.92 -9.48 5.71
C ALA A 16 -7.62 -9.79 4.38
N ALA A 17 -6.89 -10.31 3.39
CA ALA A 17 -7.47 -10.72 2.11
C ALA A 17 -8.52 -11.84 2.27
N SER A 18 -8.27 -12.82 3.14
CA SER A 18 -9.22 -13.89 3.41
C SER A 18 -10.49 -13.38 4.11
N ALA A 19 -10.35 -12.49 5.10
CA ALA A 19 -11.48 -11.85 5.77
C ALA A 19 -12.30 -10.98 4.80
N TYR A 20 -11.61 -10.24 3.93
CA TYR A 20 -12.23 -9.44 2.88
C TYR A 20 -13.02 -10.31 1.90
N ARG A 21 -12.44 -11.41 1.43
CA ARG A 21 -13.12 -12.38 0.55
C ARG A 21 -14.34 -13.00 1.23
N GLU A 22 -14.22 -13.45 2.48
CA GLU A 22 -15.34 -14.04 3.22
C GLU A 22 -16.47 -13.03 3.44
N ARG A 23 -16.15 -11.77 3.71
CA ARG A 23 -17.16 -10.69 3.84
C ARG A 23 -17.97 -10.50 2.56
N LEU A 24 -17.35 -10.66 1.39
CA LEU A 24 -18.02 -10.49 0.09
C LEU A 24 -18.72 -11.77 -0.40
N VAL A 25 -18.12 -12.93 -0.18
CA VAL A 25 -18.60 -14.21 -0.70
C VAL A 25 -19.59 -14.90 0.26
N GLY A 26 -19.39 -14.76 1.56
CA GLY A 26 -20.24 -15.36 2.59
C GLY A 26 -21.74 -15.11 2.40
N PRO A 27 -22.19 -13.86 2.11
CA PRO A 27 -23.61 -13.56 1.89
C PRO A 27 -24.23 -14.20 0.64
N VAL A 28 -23.43 -14.56 -0.36
CA VAL A 28 -23.92 -15.15 -1.62
C VAL A 28 -23.79 -16.68 -1.66
N ARG A 29 -23.04 -17.27 -0.73
CA ARG A 29 -22.86 -18.71 -0.60
C ARG A 29 -24.20 -19.37 -0.23
N GLY A 30 -24.64 -20.33 -1.04
CA GLY A 30 -25.95 -20.98 -0.89
C GLY A 30 -27.14 -20.18 -1.44
N VAL A 31 -26.91 -18.97 -1.97
CA VAL A 31 -27.90 -18.16 -2.70
C VAL A 31 -27.67 -18.25 -4.20
N LEU A 32 -26.41 -18.14 -4.63
CA LEU A 32 -25.98 -18.26 -6.02
C LEU A 32 -25.49 -19.69 -6.34
N PRO A 33 -25.48 -20.08 -7.62
CA PRO A 33 -24.87 -21.34 -8.06
C PRO A 33 -23.39 -21.45 -7.68
N ASP A 34 -22.95 -22.66 -7.34
CA ASP A 34 -21.58 -22.91 -6.84
C ASP A 34 -20.48 -22.51 -7.83
N ASP A 35 -20.72 -22.65 -9.13
CA ASP A 35 -19.81 -22.24 -10.19
C ASP A 35 -19.64 -20.71 -10.26
N VAL A 36 -20.73 -19.97 -10.02
CA VAL A 36 -20.71 -18.51 -9.93
C VAL A 36 -19.96 -18.05 -8.67
N VAL A 37 -20.22 -18.68 -7.52
CA VAL A 37 -19.53 -18.39 -6.26
C VAL A 37 -18.02 -18.63 -6.40
N LYS A 38 -17.63 -19.76 -7.00
CA LYS A 38 -16.22 -20.08 -7.25
C LYS A 38 -15.54 -19.08 -8.19
N GLY A 39 -16.24 -18.59 -9.21
CA GLY A 39 -15.72 -17.54 -10.07
C GLY A 39 -15.44 -16.24 -9.32
N ILE A 40 -16.32 -15.85 -8.40
CA ILE A 40 -16.13 -14.66 -7.54
C ILE A 40 -14.95 -14.85 -6.58
N GLU A 41 -14.83 -16.04 -5.97
CA GLU A 41 -13.70 -16.38 -5.09
C GLU A 41 -12.35 -16.28 -5.82
N GLU A 42 -12.29 -16.74 -7.07
CA GLU A 42 -11.07 -16.66 -7.90
C GLU A 42 -10.71 -15.20 -8.23
N SER A 43 -11.67 -14.39 -8.65
CA SER A 43 -11.47 -12.95 -8.90
C SER A 43 -10.95 -12.18 -7.67
N LEU A 44 -11.22 -12.67 -6.46
CA LEU A 44 -10.80 -12.09 -5.20
C LEU A 44 -9.52 -12.71 -4.61
N SER A 45 -8.83 -13.57 -5.37
CA SER A 45 -7.62 -14.27 -4.89
C SER A 45 -6.32 -13.73 -5.50
N GLY A 46 -6.41 -12.64 -6.28
CA GLY A 46 -5.25 -11.97 -6.89
C GLY A 46 -4.51 -11.02 -5.95
N ALA A 47 -3.27 -10.68 -6.31
CA ALA A 47 -2.43 -9.72 -5.58
C ALA A 47 -3.12 -8.35 -5.37
N CYS A 48 -3.95 -7.92 -6.32
CA CYS A 48 -4.74 -6.70 -6.21
C CYS A 48 -5.71 -6.73 -5.01
N THR A 49 -6.30 -7.89 -4.69
CA THR A 49 -7.20 -8.02 -3.54
C THR A 49 -6.43 -7.96 -2.23
N THR A 50 -5.23 -8.55 -2.18
CA THR A 50 -4.34 -8.45 -1.01
C THR A 50 -3.93 -6.99 -0.75
N GLU A 51 -3.58 -6.23 -1.79
CA GLU A 51 -3.26 -4.81 -1.65
C GLU A 51 -4.44 -3.98 -1.14
N ILE A 52 -5.65 -4.22 -1.66
CA ILE A 52 -6.87 -3.51 -1.21
C ILE A 52 -7.20 -3.87 0.24
N ALA A 53 -7.10 -5.16 0.61
CA ALA A 53 -7.39 -5.61 1.97
C ALA A 53 -6.39 -5.05 2.98
N ALA A 54 -5.09 -5.06 2.66
CA ALA A 54 -4.08 -4.40 3.48
C ALA A 54 -4.33 -2.89 3.60
N PHE A 55 -4.81 -2.25 2.53
CA PHE A 55 -5.18 -0.84 2.57
C PHE A 55 -6.42 -0.56 3.44
N ASP A 56 -7.39 -1.47 3.56
CA ASP A 56 -8.56 -1.33 4.44
C ASP A 56 -8.10 -1.25 5.91
N GLU A 57 -7.15 -2.09 6.32
CA GLU A 57 -6.55 -2.07 7.66
C GLU A 57 -5.75 -0.78 7.90
N PHE A 58 -4.95 -0.37 6.91
CA PHE A 58 -4.21 0.89 6.95
C PHE A 58 -5.15 2.10 7.09
N THR A 59 -6.27 2.10 6.35
CA THR A 59 -7.31 3.13 6.38
C THR A 59 -7.94 3.24 7.75
N ALA A 60 -8.22 2.12 8.41
CA ALA A 60 -8.77 2.11 9.76
C ALA A 60 -7.82 2.80 10.76
N LEU A 61 -6.52 2.52 10.68
CA LEU A 61 -5.51 3.15 11.56
C LEU A 61 -5.30 4.64 11.28
N LEU A 62 -5.41 5.07 10.01
CA LEU A 62 -5.31 6.49 9.66
C LEU A 62 -6.55 7.30 10.07
N THR A 63 -7.73 6.71 9.97
CA THR A 63 -9.00 7.46 10.13
C THR A 63 -9.61 7.34 11.53
N ASN A 64 -9.21 6.35 12.31
CA ASN A 64 -9.73 6.14 13.66
C ASN A 64 -8.77 6.67 14.73
N ALA A 65 -8.94 7.95 15.08
CA ALA A 65 -8.14 8.61 16.11
C ALA A 65 -8.17 7.90 17.47
N ALA A 66 -9.22 7.13 17.79
CA ALA A 66 -9.29 6.40 19.06
C ALA A 66 -8.31 5.21 19.11
N LEU A 67 -7.95 4.62 17.96
CA LEU A 67 -6.99 3.52 17.90
C LEU A 67 -5.55 3.99 18.10
N THR A 68 -5.28 5.27 17.82
CA THR A 68 -3.94 5.85 17.78
C THR A 68 -3.71 6.94 18.83
N ALA A 69 -4.74 7.31 19.60
CA ALA A 69 -4.70 8.40 20.59
C ALA A 69 -3.61 8.27 21.66
N ASP A 70 -3.22 7.03 22.00
CA ASP A 70 -2.20 6.77 23.03
C ASP A 70 -0.75 6.89 22.49
N TYR A 71 -0.57 7.21 21.20
CA TYR A 71 0.73 7.23 20.53
C TYR A 71 1.01 8.58 19.89
N GLU A 72 2.24 9.07 20.07
CA GLU A 72 2.73 10.28 19.39
C GLU A 72 3.01 10.03 17.90
N HIS A 73 3.40 8.80 17.57
CA HIS A 73 3.76 8.39 16.21
C HIS A 73 3.27 6.97 15.93
N ILE A 74 2.73 6.78 14.72
CA ILE A 74 2.43 5.47 14.14
C ILE A 74 3.37 5.28 12.96
N ILE A 75 4.11 4.18 12.95
CA ILE A 75 5.10 3.87 11.90
C ILE A 75 4.62 2.64 11.14
N PHE A 76 4.52 2.79 9.82
CA PHE A 76 4.27 1.70 8.89
C PHE A 76 5.58 1.38 8.17
N ASP A 77 5.90 0.09 8.07
CA ASP A 77 7.09 -0.41 7.37
C ASP A 77 6.89 -0.55 5.86
N THR A 78 5.63 -0.49 5.42
CA THR A 78 5.21 -0.48 4.02
C THR A 78 4.29 0.71 3.76
N ALA A 79 4.30 1.20 2.52
CA ALA A 79 3.43 2.27 2.06
C ALA A 79 2.59 1.77 0.88
N PRO A 80 1.35 2.26 0.73
CA PRO A 80 0.52 1.91 -0.42
C PRO A 80 1.15 2.42 -1.73
N THR A 81 0.99 1.65 -2.80
CA THR A 81 1.53 2.03 -4.10
C THR A 81 0.70 3.16 -4.73
N GLY A 82 1.29 3.89 -5.67
CA GLY A 82 0.56 4.89 -6.46
C GLY A 82 -0.62 4.28 -7.22
N HIS A 83 -0.52 3.01 -7.63
CA HIS A 83 -1.61 2.28 -8.28
C HIS A 83 -2.80 2.07 -7.32
N THR A 84 -2.55 1.52 -6.13
CA THR A 84 -3.57 1.28 -5.11
C THR A 84 -4.27 2.59 -4.72
N ILE A 85 -3.51 3.67 -4.49
CA ILE A 85 -4.11 4.97 -4.13
C ILE A 85 -4.94 5.56 -5.27
N ARG A 86 -4.48 5.47 -6.53
CA ARG A 86 -5.25 5.95 -7.70
C ARG A 86 -6.56 5.20 -7.88
N LEU A 87 -6.57 3.88 -7.70
CA LEU A 87 -7.79 3.07 -7.75
C LEU A 87 -8.84 3.59 -6.74
N LEU A 88 -8.38 3.99 -5.56
CA LEU A 88 -9.25 4.48 -4.49
C LEU A 88 -9.67 5.94 -4.67
N GLN A 89 -8.88 6.74 -5.39
CA GLN A 89 -9.20 8.14 -5.71
C GLN A 89 -10.19 8.30 -6.87
N LEU A 90 -10.23 7.38 -7.83
CA LEU A 90 -11.00 7.54 -9.07
C LEU A 90 -12.51 7.45 -8.81
N PRO A 91 -13.31 8.53 -8.93
CA PRO A 91 -14.77 8.44 -8.79
C PRO A 91 -15.41 7.51 -9.84
N GLY A 92 -14.81 7.47 -11.04
CA GLY A 92 -15.27 6.69 -12.20
C GLY A 92 -14.86 5.22 -12.22
N ALA A 93 -13.86 4.80 -11.42
CA ALA A 93 -13.59 3.37 -11.20
C ALA A 93 -14.77 2.69 -10.47
N TRP A 94 -15.55 3.48 -9.74
CA TRP A 94 -16.78 3.06 -9.09
C TRP A 94 -17.96 3.34 -10.03
N SER A 95 -18.24 4.58 -10.46
CA SER A 95 -19.48 4.90 -11.21
C SER A 95 -19.52 4.50 -12.70
N GLY A 96 -18.44 4.68 -13.46
CA GLY A 96 -18.42 4.35 -14.91
C GLY A 96 -18.25 2.86 -15.19
N PHE A 97 -17.58 2.16 -14.28
CA PHE A 97 -17.44 0.70 -14.29
C PHE A 97 -18.76 -0.01 -13.91
N LEU A 98 -19.53 0.60 -13.00
CA LEU A 98 -20.88 0.22 -12.58
C LEU A 98 -21.93 0.30 -13.72
N GLU A 99 -21.83 1.30 -14.60
CA GLU A 99 -22.81 1.48 -15.68
C GLU A 99 -22.49 0.68 -16.96
N ALA A 100 -21.20 0.42 -17.24
CA ALA A 100 -20.79 -0.07 -18.57
C ALA A 100 -20.72 -1.59 -18.71
N GLY A 101 -20.57 -2.37 -17.63
CA GLY A 101 -20.56 -3.85 -17.65
C GLY A 101 -19.60 -4.49 -18.69
N LYS A 102 -18.61 -3.75 -19.19
CA LYS A 102 -17.78 -4.09 -20.36
C LYS A 102 -16.28 -3.81 -20.18
N GLY A 103 -15.86 -3.42 -18.98
CA GLY A 103 -14.44 -3.33 -18.62
C GLY A 103 -13.99 -4.65 -18.00
N ASP A 104 -12.77 -5.07 -18.29
CA ASP A 104 -12.14 -6.30 -17.78
C ASP A 104 -12.15 -6.30 -16.23
N ALA A 105 -13.17 -6.93 -15.65
CA ALA A 105 -13.57 -6.81 -14.24
C ALA A 105 -12.91 -7.88 -13.35
N SER A 106 -11.66 -8.24 -13.64
CA SER A 106 -11.01 -9.35 -12.96
C SER A 106 -10.77 -9.10 -11.45
N CYS A 107 -10.67 -7.83 -11.01
CA CYS A 107 -10.17 -7.48 -9.66
C CYS A 107 -11.19 -6.80 -8.72
N LEU A 108 -12.41 -6.52 -9.16
CA LEU A 108 -13.38 -5.72 -8.39
C LEU A 108 -14.63 -6.56 -8.11
N GLY A 109 -14.65 -7.25 -6.96
CA GLY A 109 -15.77 -8.07 -6.51
C GLY A 109 -17.06 -7.29 -6.17
N PRO A 110 -18.06 -7.95 -5.54
CA PRO A 110 -19.43 -7.44 -5.41
C PRO A 110 -19.55 -6.11 -4.66
N LEU A 111 -20.40 -5.22 -5.19
CA LEU A 111 -20.36 -3.76 -5.02
C LEU A 111 -21.05 -3.20 -3.76
N ALA A 112 -21.76 -4.01 -2.97
CA ALA A 112 -22.67 -3.51 -1.92
C ALA A 112 -21.98 -3.06 -0.61
N GLY A 113 -20.71 -3.44 -0.38
CA GLY A 113 -19.94 -3.05 0.81
C GLY A 113 -19.21 -1.70 0.71
N LEU A 114 -19.19 -1.10 -0.48
CA LEU A 114 -18.16 -0.12 -0.87
C LEU A 114 -18.51 1.35 -0.57
N GLU A 115 -19.77 1.69 -0.24
CA GLU A 115 -20.14 3.10 0.01
C GLU A 115 -19.56 3.67 1.31
N LYS A 116 -19.65 2.92 2.43
CA LYS A 116 -18.97 3.29 3.68
C LYS A 116 -17.45 3.33 3.50
N GLN A 117 -16.94 2.37 2.72
CA GLN A 117 -15.51 2.31 2.41
C GLN A 117 -15.06 3.48 1.54
N ARG A 118 -15.90 4.01 0.63
CA ARG A 118 -15.56 5.20 -0.16
C ARG A 118 -15.23 6.42 0.71
N THR A 119 -16.05 6.69 1.72
CA THR A 119 -15.83 7.80 2.64
C THR A 119 -14.57 7.58 3.48
N GLN A 120 -14.34 6.36 3.96
CA GLN A 120 -13.14 6.01 4.71
C GLN A 120 -11.87 6.12 3.86
N TYR A 121 -11.86 5.59 2.64
CA TYR A 121 -10.72 5.69 1.73
C TYR A 121 -10.41 7.12 1.33
N LYS A 122 -11.45 7.94 1.08
CA LYS A 122 -11.25 9.37 0.84
C LYS A 122 -10.57 10.03 2.04
N ALA A 123 -11.04 9.77 3.26
CA ALA A 123 -10.43 10.32 4.47
C ALA A 123 -8.98 9.82 4.69
N ALA A 124 -8.69 8.56 4.38
CA ALA A 124 -7.32 8.03 4.44
C ALA A 124 -6.39 8.71 3.42
N VAL A 125 -6.86 8.92 2.19
CA VAL A 125 -6.10 9.64 1.17
C VAL A 125 -5.87 11.10 1.58
N GLU A 126 -6.88 11.76 2.17
CA GLU A 126 -6.74 13.11 2.72
C GLU A 126 -5.70 13.16 3.86
N ALA A 127 -5.72 12.19 4.76
CA ALA A 127 -4.73 12.07 5.83
C ALA A 127 -3.31 11.81 5.30
N LEU A 128 -3.17 10.95 4.27
CA LEU A 128 -1.91 10.70 3.58
C LEU A 128 -1.35 11.95 2.88
N ALA A 129 -2.22 12.74 2.28
CA ALA A 129 -1.85 13.97 1.58
C ALA A 129 -1.58 15.16 2.52
N ASP A 130 -2.01 15.09 3.78
CA ASP A 130 -1.78 16.13 4.78
C ASP A 130 -0.32 16.10 5.28
N PRO A 131 0.50 17.13 4.96
CA PRO A 131 1.90 17.19 5.38
C PRO A 131 2.11 17.33 6.89
N LEU A 132 1.07 17.71 7.65
CA LEU A 132 1.11 17.82 9.11
C LEU A 132 0.82 16.49 9.80
N GLN A 133 0.20 15.54 9.10
CA GLN A 133 -0.15 14.21 9.65
C GLN A 133 0.75 13.11 9.12
N THR A 134 1.13 13.18 7.84
CA THR A 134 1.84 12.09 7.16
C THR A 134 3.18 12.54 6.60
N ARG A 135 4.20 11.70 6.84
CA ARG A 135 5.51 11.76 6.18
C ARG A 135 5.78 10.43 5.49
N LEU A 136 6.20 10.49 4.23
CA LEU A 136 6.66 9.32 3.46
C LEU A 136 8.19 9.27 3.48
N VAL A 137 8.75 8.11 3.79
CA VAL A 137 10.18 7.82 3.60
C VAL A 137 10.37 6.82 2.46
N LEU A 138 10.91 7.29 1.34
CA LEU A 138 11.33 6.47 0.22
C LEU A 138 12.69 5.84 0.56
N VAL A 139 12.76 4.51 0.53
CA VAL A 139 13.99 3.78 0.83
C VAL A 139 14.55 3.18 -0.45
N ALA A 140 15.83 3.44 -0.72
CA ALA A 140 16.52 2.96 -1.91
C ALA A 140 17.91 2.41 -1.57
N ARG A 141 18.54 1.75 -2.54
CA ARG A 141 19.98 1.46 -2.57
C ARG A 141 20.64 2.38 -3.59
N ALA A 142 21.95 2.63 -3.45
CA ALA A 142 22.75 3.37 -4.43
C ALA A 142 23.00 2.52 -5.69
N GLN A 143 21.93 2.24 -6.41
CA GLN A 143 21.94 1.50 -7.67
C GLN A 143 21.01 2.21 -8.64
N GLN A 144 21.51 2.51 -9.83
CA GLN A 144 20.80 3.34 -10.80
C GLN A 144 19.38 2.84 -11.15
N ALA A 145 19.17 1.52 -11.20
CA ALA A 145 17.85 0.93 -11.44
C ALA A 145 16.89 1.18 -10.26
N THR A 146 17.37 1.02 -9.03
CA THR A 146 16.60 1.27 -7.80
C THR A 146 16.28 2.75 -7.64
N LEU A 147 17.24 3.64 -7.91
CA LEU A 147 17.02 5.09 -7.88
C LEU A 147 15.99 5.54 -8.92
N ARG A 148 16.00 4.93 -10.11
CA ARG A 148 14.98 5.18 -11.15
C ARG A 148 13.57 4.75 -10.69
N GLU A 149 13.43 3.60 -10.03
CA GLU A 149 12.15 3.17 -9.46
C GLU A 149 11.66 4.13 -8.38
N VAL A 150 12.55 4.52 -7.47
CA VAL A 150 12.21 5.44 -6.38
C VAL A 150 11.84 6.83 -6.91
N ALA A 151 12.51 7.30 -7.97
CA ALA A 151 12.13 8.54 -8.65
C ALA A 151 10.73 8.46 -9.28
N ARG A 152 10.39 7.35 -9.95
CA ARG A 152 9.02 7.14 -10.46
C ARG A 152 8.01 7.12 -9.31
N THR A 153 8.29 6.40 -8.23
CA THR A 153 7.41 6.32 -7.06
C THR A 153 7.21 7.72 -6.44
N HIS A 154 8.28 8.51 -6.35
CA HIS A 154 8.21 9.89 -5.90
C HIS A 154 7.23 10.73 -6.71
N GLU A 155 7.37 10.73 -8.04
CA GLU A 155 6.53 11.47 -8.97
C GLU A 155 5.06 11.04 -8.90
N GLU A 156 4.81 9.72 -8.86
CA GLU A 156 3.46 9.18 -8.82
C GLU A 156 2.73 9.57 -7.52
N LEU A 157 3.40 9.47 -6.38
CA LEU A 157 2.81 9.80 -5.08
C LEU A 157 2.70 11.32 -4.87
N ALA A 158 3.63 12.10 -5.43
CA ALA A 158 3.55 13.56 -5.41
C ALA A 158 2.34 14.07 -6.22
N ALA A 159 2.06 13.45 -7.38
CA ALA A 159 0.89 13.78 -8.20
C ALA A 159 -0.45 13.50 -7.48
N ILE A 160 -0.44 12.55 -6.54
CA ILE A 160 -1.59 12.16 -5.72
C ILE A 160 -1.78 13.08 -4.50
N GLY A 161 -0.75 13.85 -4.13
CA GLY A 161 -0.79 14.85 -3.05
C GLY A 161 0.18 14.59 -1.90
N LEU A 162 0.85 13.44 -1.86
CA LEU A 162 1.81 13.09 -0.82
C LEU A 162 3.11 13.86 -1.04
N LYS A 163 3.19 15.10 -0.56
CA LYS A 163 4.32 16.01 -0.84
C LYS A 163 5.43 15.98 0.20
N GLN A 164 5.16 15.49 1.42
CA GLN A 164 6.16 15.34 2.48
C GLN A 164 6.94 14.04 2.33
N GLN A 165 7.79 13.99 1.31
CA GLN A 165 8.61 12.82 1.00
C GLN A 165 10.07 13.05 1.37
N HIS A 166 10.70 12.04 1.96
CA HIS A 166 12.13 12.01 2.26
C HIS A 166 12.77 10.81 1.59
N LEU A 167 14.04 10.91 1.19
CA LEU A 167 14.80 9.83 0.60
C LEU A 167 15.85 9.31 1.58
N VAL A 168 15.88 8.00 1.80
CA VAL A 168 16.93 7.30 2.55
C VAL A 168 17.62 6.32 1.62
N ILE A 169 18.90 6.56 1.35
CA ILE A 169 19.75 5.59 0.65
C ILE A 169 20.37 4.67 1.70
N ASN A 170 19.90 3.43 1.76
CA ASN A 170 20.27 2.47 2.79
C ASN A 170 21.48 1.61 2.40
N GLY A 171 22.31 1.30 3.40
CA GLY A 171 23.48 0.44 3.32
C GLY A 171 24.41 0.75 2.16
N ILE A 172 24.84 2.00 2.10
CA ILE A 172 26.02 2.45 1.34
C ILE A 172 27.25 1.72 1.87
N LEU A 173 28.12 1.25 0.97
CA LEU A 173 29.40 0.66 1.30
C LEU A 173 30.36 1.76 1.82
N PRO A 174 30.83 1.69 3.08
CA PRO A 174 31.75 2.67 3.62
C PRO A 174 33.09 2.65 2.86
N HIS A 175 33.65 3.83 2.58
CA HIS A 175 34.92 3.96 1.85
C HIS A 175 36.08 3.15 2.46
N ILE A 176 36.09 2.95 3.78
CA ILE A 176 37.14 2.18 4.45
C ILE A 176 37.18 0.70 3.99
N GLU A 177 36.02 0.12 3.65
CA GLU A 177 35.92 -1.27 3.17
C GLU A 177 36.43 -1.42 1.73
N ALA A 178 36.45 -0.33 0.96
CA ALA A 178 36.94 -0.30 -0.42
C ALA A 178 38.48 -0.29 -0.53
N ALA A 179 39.20 -0.10 0.58
CA ALA A 179 40.65 0.16 0.55
C ALA A 179 41.51 -1.05 0.15
N THR A 180 41.05 -2.28 0.43
CA THR A 180 41.88 -3.49 0.30
C THR A 180 41.28 -4.58 -0.58
N ASP A 181 40.03 -4.43 -1.03
CA ASP A 181 39.32 -5.42 -1.83
C ASP A 181 38.87 -4.82 -3.19
N PRO A 182 39.32 -5.35 -4.34
CA PRO A 182 38.95 -4.82 -5.65
C PRO A 182 37.45 -4.86 -5.97
N LEU A 183 36.71 -5.84 -5.44
CA LEU A 183 35.27 -5.92 -5.59
C LEU A 183 34.59 -4.85 -4.73
N ALA A 184 35.04 -4.66 -3.49
CA ALA A 184 34.53 -3.58 -2.64
C ALA A 184 34.80 -2.20 -3.25
N ALA A 185 35.98 -1.98 -3.83
CA ALA A 185 36.29 -0.77 -4.57
C ALA A 185 35.34 -0.53 -5.76
N ALA A 186 35.11 -1.56 -6.58
CA ALA A 186 34.20 -1.47 -7.73
C ALA A 186 32.73 -1.24 -7.31
N ILE A 187 32.28 -1.86 -6.21
CA ILE A 187 30.94 -1.62 -5.65
C ILE A 187 30.83 -0.18 -5.15
N HIS A 188 31.81 0.30 -4.37
CA HIS A 188 31.81 1.66 -3.84
C HIS A 188 31.79 2.70 -4.96
N GLU A 189 32.64 2.55 -5.97
CA GLU A 189 32.66 3.46 -7.14
C GLU A 189 31.30 3.46 -7.85
N ARG A 190 30.72 2.28 -8.10
CA ARG A 190 29.39 2.17 -8.71
C ARG A 190 28.31 2.89 -7.90
N GLU A 191 28.34 2.75 -6.58
CA GLU A 191 27.40 3.45 -5.69
C GLU A 191 27.56 4.98 -5.72
N GLN A 192 28.80 5.50 -5.83
CA GLN A 192 29.04 6.95 -5.92
C GLN A 192 28.59 7.54 -7.28
N THR A 193 28.55 6.73 -8.33
CA THR A 193 28.13 7.14 -9.69
C THR A 193 26.65 6.93 -10.00
N ALA A 194 25.88 6.37 -9.06
CA ALA A 194 24.51 5.90 -9.27
C ALA A 194 23.49 7.04 -9.47
#